data_AF-A0A8J2MEE9-F1
#
_entry.id   AF-A0A8J2MEE9-F1
#
_cell.length_a   1.000
_cell.length_b   1.000
_cell.length_c   1.000
_cell.angle_alpha   90.00
_cell.angle_beta   90.00
_cell.angle_gamma   90.00
#
_symmetry.space_group_name_H-M   'P 1'
#
loop_
_entity.id
_entity.type
_entity.pdbx_description
1 polymer ?
#
loop_
_entity_poly.entity_id
_entity_poly.type
_entity_poly.pdbx_seq_one_letter_code
_entity_poly.pdbx_strand_id
1 'polypeptide(L)'
;MSESSESNNINNVKPEWIEPLLYDSECEASETYGFKLLKQEGRCIVWNMAITLGYRKKGIPGQACRLLERYFYFIFRSYAERPTGALRNAILENMKNRIMLLIACSVQLAVKMSSAEARITPKVIRLALLCKGITYTVKEIIQAEAEIFSVIGYRVPLRTSVEVAEQLAAEVGMSEGMVKAISIIMDMAEYKRNIVEKKMRWAATGTTSTPGFVRTLHLCAGAVAAAATFYPRAMESLDAGTCLAQLANLVDSPQAYITSIAHVIIAQILSEA
;
A
#
# COMPACT_ATOMS: atom_id res chain seq x y z
N MET A 1 -52.88 8.19 -16.29
CA MET A 1 -51.91 8.79 -15.35
C MET A 1 -50.97 7.69 -14.93
N SER A 2 -49.85 7.56 -15.63
CA SER A 2 -48.82 6.57 -15.37
C SER A 2 -47.66 7.28 -14.68
N GLU A 3 -47.49 7.00 -13.39
CA GLU A 3 -46.39 7.51 -12.58
C GLU A 3 -45.07 6.98 -13.16
N SER A 4 -44.28 7.91 -13.68
CA SER A 4 -42.91 7.71 -14.08
C SER A 4 -42.07 7.44 -12.83
N SER A 5 -41.51 6.25 -12.75
CA SER A 5 -40.45 5.90 -11.81
C SER A 5 -39.25 6.84 -12.07
N GLU A 6 -39.05 7.79 -11.17
CA GLU A 6 -37.82 8.58 -11.09
C GLU A 6 -36.67 7.62 -10.81
N SER A 7 -35.85 7.41 -11.83
CA SER A 7 -34.54 6.80 -11.68
C SER A 7 -33.72 7.68 -10.74
N ASN A 8 -33.37 7.16 -9.57
CA ASN A 8 -32.40 7.77 -8.66
C ASN A 8 -31.10 8.00 -9.43
N ASN A 9 -30.91 9.24 -9.86
CA ASN A 9 -29.69 9.73 -10.47
C ASN A 9 -28.66 9.84 -9.35
N ILE A 10 -27.95 8.74 -9.07
CA ILE A 10 -26.78 8.77 -8.19
C ILE A 10 -25.81 9.74 -8.88
N ASN A 11 -25.67 10.93 -8.31
CA ASN A 11 -24.82 11.99 -8.84
C ASN A 11 -23.44 11.41 -9.19
N ASN A 12 -23.16 11.33 -10.49
CA ASN A 12 -21.94 10.76 -11.08
C ASN A 12 -20.69 11.65 -10.87
N VAL A 13 -20.78 12.63 -9.97
CA VAL A 13 -19.70 13.58 -9.71
C VAL A 13 -18.82 12.99 -8.63
N LYS A 14 -17.58 12.64 -9.01
CA LYS A 14 -16.59 12.17 -8.05
C LYS A 14 -16.14 13.32 -7.14
N PRO A 15 -15.87 13.05 -5.86
CA PRO A 15 -15.26 14.03 -4.99
C PRO A 15 -13.88 14.47 -5.50
N GLU A 16 -13.56 15.76 -5.50
CA GLU A 16 -12.28 16.30 -6.00
C GLU A 16 -11.05 15.64 -5.36
N TRP A 17 -11.17 15.17 -4.10
CA TRP A 17 -10.07 14.54 -3.37
C TRP A 17 -9.59 13.22 -3.98
N ILE A 18 -10.41 12.54 -4.80
CA ILE A 18 -10.06 11.23 -5.40
C ILE A 18 -9.18 11.39 -6.64
N GLU A 19 -9.22 12.53 -7.34
CA GLU A 19 -8.51 12.72 -8.62
C GLU A 19 -6.99 12.52 -8.49
N PRO A 20 -6.31 13.09 -7.48
CA PRO A 20 -4.87 12.85 -7.30
C PRO A 20 -4.56 11.38 -7.01
N LEU A 21 -5.47 10.65 -6.35
CA LEU A 21 -5.29 9.23 -6.03
C LEU A 21 -5.49 8.33 -7.25
N LEU A 22 -6.40 8.70 -8.16
CA LEU A 22 -6.56 8.05 -9.45
C LEU A 22 -5.30 8.22 -10.31
N TYR A 23 -4.77 9.44 -10.38
CA TYR A 23 -3.50 9.72 -11.06
C TYR A 23 -2.33 8.90 -10.47
N ASP A 24 -2.21 8.86 -9.13
CA ASP A 24 -1.18 8.05 -8.45
C ASP A 24 -1.35 6.55 -8.75
N SER A 25 -2.59 6.06 -8.82
CA SER A 25 -2.93 4.67 -9.15
C SER A 25 -2.55 4.31 -10.60
N GLU A 26 -2.76 5.22 -11.55
CA GLU A 26 -2.33 5.07 -12.94
C GLU A 26 -0.80 5.08 -13.06
N CYS A 27 -0.13 6.00 -12.36
CA CYS A 27 1.32 6.02 -12.28
C CYS A 27 1.87 4.72 -11.70
N GLU A 28 1.28 4.22 -10.59
CA GLU A 28 1.62 2.94 -9.99
C GLU A 28 1.51 1.80 -11.00
N ALA A 29 0.46 1.77 -11.83
CA ALA A 29 0.29 0.77 -12.87
C ALA A 29 1.42 0.79 -13.92
N SER A 30 1.84 1.98 -14.36
CA SER A 30 2.92 2.13 -15.35
C SER A 30 4.32 1.81 -14.79
N GLU A 31 4.55 2.11 -13.51
CA GLU A 31 5.85 1.95 -12.85
C GLU A 31 6.09 0.55 -12.30
N THR A 32 5.03 -0.20 -12.00
CA THR A 32 5.12 -1.51 -11.31
C THR A 32 5.03 -2.71 -12.27
N TYR A 33 5.17 -2.50 -13.58
CA TYR A 33 5.24 -3.62 -14.51
C TYR A 33 6.49 -4.47 -14.25
N GLY A 34 6.28 -5.75 -13.92
CA GLY A 34 7.37 -6.67 -13.54
C GLY A 34 7.89 -6.49 -12.10
N PHE A 35 7.20 -5.71 -11.28
CA PHE A 35 7.51 -5.50 -9.87
C PHE A 35 7.44 -6.79 -9.07
N LYS A 36 8.44 -7.02 -8.21
CA LYS A 36 8.41 -8.14 -7.25
C LYS A 36 8.26 -7.56 -5.85
N LEU A 37 7.14 -7.87 -5.22
CA LEU A 37 6.95 -7.62 -3.80
C LEU A 37 8.01 -8.34 -2.97
N LEU A 38 8.32 -7.76 -1.81
CA LEU A 38 9.03 -8.47 -0.76
C LEU A 38 8.24 -9.71 -0.37
N LYS A 39 8.95 -10.80 -0.11
CA LYS A 39 8.35 -11.98 0.54
C LYS A 39 7.88 -11.60 1.94
N GLN A 40 7.04 -12.46 2.55
CA GLN A 40 6.45 -12.19 3.86
C GLN A 40 7.51 -11.92 4.93
N GLU A 41 8.61 -12.65 4.89
CA GLU A 41 9.73 -12.49 5.82
C GLU A 41 10.37 -11.11 5.67
N GLY A 42 10.53 -10.63 4.43
CA GLY A 42 11.04 -9.29 4.14
C GLY A 42 10.09 -8.19 4.65
N ARG A 43 8.79 -8.31 4.38
CA ARG A 43 7.78 -7.36 4.90
C ARG A 43 7.74 -7.38 6.43
N CYS A 44 7.85 -8.55 7.06
CA CYS A 44 7.92 -8.70 8.52
C CYS A 44 9.13 -7.97 9.12
N ILE A 45 10.31 -8.04 8.49
CA ILE A 45 11.49 -7.29 8.95
C ILE A 45 11.25 -5.77 8.87
N VAL A 46 10.66 -5.28 7.77
CA VAL A 46 10.32 -3.85 7.62
C VAL A 46 9.30 -3.44 8.69
N TRP A 47 8.26 -4.25 8.91
CA TRP A 47 7.24 -4.00 9.92
C TRP A 47 7.83 -3.92 11.33
N ASN A 48 8.71 -4.86 11.68
CA ASN A 48 9.40 -4.88 12.96
C ASN A 48 10.34 -3.68 13.14
N MET A 49 10.97 -3.20 12.07
CA MET A 49 11.75 -1.96 12.13
C MET A 49 10.83 -0.75 12.39
N ALA A 50 9.68 -0.65 11.71
CA ALA A 50 8.71 0.41 11.97
C ALA A 50 8.22 0.39 13.43
N ILE A 51 7.94 -0.80 13.97
CA ILE A 51 7.59 -1.02 15.37
C ILE A 51 8.71 -0.58 16.32
N THR A 52 9.97 -0.93 16.00
CA THR A 52 11.15 -0.54 16.80
C THR A 52 11.29 0.98 16.85
N LEU A 53 10.93 1.67 15.78
CA LEU A 53 10.96 3.13 15.67
C LEU A 53 9.72 3.81 16.26
N GLY A 54 8.76 3.04 16.78
CA GLY A 54 7.53 3.56 17.41
C GLY A 54 6.35 3.75 16.47
N TYR A 55 6.46 3.36 15.19
CA TYR A 55 5.44 3.58 14.16
C TYR A 55 4.75 2.27 13.79
N ARG A 56 3.73 1.89 14.57
CA ARG A 56 3.05 0.58 14.45
C ARG A 56 1.76 0.60 13.62
N LYS A 57 1.24 1.78 13.30
CA LYS A 57 -0.12 1.99 12.76
C LYS A 57 -0.12 3.04 11.66
N LYS A 58 -1.31 3.33 11.12
CA LYS A 58 -1.58 4.36 10.10
C LYS A 58 -0.88 4.07 8.77
N GLY A 59 -0.75 2.80 8.38
CA GLY A 59 -0.18 2.42 7.09
C GLY A 59 1.31 2.68 6.91
N ILE A 60 2.00 3.28 7.90
CA ILE A 60 3.45 3.56 7.84
C ILE A 60 4.27 2.31 7.49
N PRO A 61 4.07 1.15 8.15
CA PRO A 61 4.88 -0.02 7.84
C PRO A 61 4.63 -0.55 6.42
N GLY A 62 3.37 -0.53 5.95
CA GLY A 62 3.00 -0.93 4.59
C GLY A 62 3.62 -0.01 3.53
N GLN A 63 3.55 1.29 3.76
CA GLN A 63 4.19 2.28 2.90
C GLN A 63 5.72 2.14 2.88
N ALA A 64 6.35 1.87 4.03
CA ALA A 64 7.77 1.59 4.10
C ALA A 64 8.16 0.34 3.29
N CYS A 65 7.33 -0.72 3.30
CA CYS A 65 7.54 -1.90 2.46
C CYS A 65 7.51 -1.51 0.98
N ARG A 66 6.48 -0.75 0.56
CA ARG A 66 6.34 -0.27 -0.82
C ARG A 66 7.51 0.59 -1.28
N LEU A 67 8.02 1.48 -0.43
CA LEU A 67 9.17 2.32 -0.74
C LEU A 67 10.41 1.48 -1.00
N LEU A 68 10.67 0.49 -0.14
CA LEU A 68 11.81 -0.40 -0.30
C LEU A 68 11.69 -1.28 -1.55
N GLU A 69 10.48 -1.80 -1.82
CA GLU A 69 10.19 -2.58 -3.03
C GLU A 69 10.41 -1.73 -4.31
N ARG A 70 9.96 -0.47 -4.33
CA ARG A 70 10.21 0.51 -5.43
C ARG A 70 11.67 0.83 -5.60
N TYR A 71 12.37 1.07 -4.49
CA TYR A 71 13.80 1.25 -4.52
C TYR A 71 14.51 0.07 -5.19
N PHE A 72 14.21 -1.16 -4.78
CA PHE A 72 14.80 -2.35 -5.41
C PHE A 72 14.43 -2.50 -6.87
N TYR A 73 13.18 -2.24 -7.25
CA TYR A 73 12.76 -2.32 -8.64
C TYR A 73 13.59 -1.38 -9.53
N PHE A 74 13.71 -0.10 -9.18
CA PHE A 74 14.47 0.87 -9.98
C PHE A 74 15.97 0.56 -10.03
N ILE A 75 16.52 0.14 -8.88
CA ILE A 75 17.90 -0.35 -8.80
C ILE A 75 18.09 -1.52 -9.77
N PHE A 76 17.27 -2.57 -9.72
CA PHE A 76 17.39 -3.73 -10.61
C PHE A 76 17.13 -3.42 -12.08
N ARG A 77 16.17 -2.53 -12.38
CA ARG A 77 15.87 -2.09 -13.74
C ARG A 77 17.07 -1.37 -14.37
N SER A 78 17.72 -0.48 -13.61
CA SER A 78 18.95 0.20 -14.08
C SER A 78 20.08 -0.77 -14.45
N TYR A 79 20.10 -1.99 -13.89
CA TYR A 79 21.07 -3.03 -14.25
C TYR A 79 20.67 -3.87 -15.44
N ALA A 80 19.37 -4.08 -15.67
CA ALA A 80 18.91 -4.74 -16.90
C ALA A 80 19.39 -3.99 -18.14
N GLU A 81 19.57 -2.67 -18.04
CA GLU A 81 20.12 -1.81 -19.08
C GLU A 81 21.65 -1.91 -19.23
N ARG A 82 22.38 -2.47 -18.25
CA ARG A 82 23.86 -2.59 -18.25
C ARG A 82 24.34 -3.94 -17.69
N PRO A 83 24.12 -5.06 -18.40
CA PRO A 83 24.29 -6.39 -17.84
C PRO A 83 25.76 -6.82 -17.83
N THR A 84 26.47 -6.57 -16.72
CA THR A 84 27.72 -7.29 -16.42
C THR A 84 27.58 -8.07 -15.10
N GLY A 85 28.09 -9.31 -15.08
CA GLY A 85 28.00 -10.17 -13.89
C GLY A 85 28.73 -9.60 -12.67
N ALA A 86 29.86 -8.92 -12.88
CA ALA A 86 30.63 -8.26 -11.84
C ALA A 86 29.85 -7.10 -11.19
N LEU A 87 29.21 -6.26 -12.00
CA LEU A 87 28.36 -5.17 -11.52
C LEU A 87 27.23 -5.73 -10.66
N ARG A 88 26.47 -6.72 -11.18
CA ARG A 88 25.38 -7.39 -10.44
C ARG A 88 25.81 -7.87 -9.06
N ASN A 89 26.98 -8.51 -8.95
CA ASN A 89 27.48 -9.00 -7.67
C ASN A 89 27.85 -7.86 -6.72
N ALA A 90 28.53 -6.81 -7.21
CA ALA A 90 28.87 -5.64 -6.40
C ALA A 90 27.63 -4.96 -5.81
N ILE A 91 26.54 -4.92 -6.58
CA ILE A 91 25.26 -4.35 -6.16
C ILE A 91 24.58 -5.21 -5.11
N LEU A 92 24.48 -6.52 -5.35
CA LEU A 92 23.88 -7.44 -4.40
C LEU A 92 24.62 -7.37 -3.06
N GLU A 93 25.95 -7.30 -3.11
CA GLU A 93 26.78 -7.16 -1.91
C GLU A 93 26.57 -5.81 -1.23
N ASN A 94 26.50 -4.71 -1.99
CA ASN A 94 26.20 -3.38 -1.47
C ASN A 94 24.81 -3.34 -0.79
N MET A 95 23.78 -3.92 -1.42
CA MET A 95 22.43 -3.99 -0.85
C MET A 95 22.39 -4.86 0.38
N LYS A 96 23.04 -6.03 0.36
CA LYS A 96 23.12 -6.94 1.52
C LYS A 96 23.75 -6.24 2.73
N ASN A 97 24.84 -5.51 2.51
CA ASN A 97 25.55 -4.80 3.58
C ASN A 97 24.78 -3.60 4.12
N ARG A 98 23.87 -3.02 3.32
CA ARG A 98 23.09 -1.81 3.67
C ARG A 98 21.62 -2.09 3.95
N ILE A 99 21.16 -3.34 3.89
CA ILE A 99 19.73 -3.67 3.88
C ILE A 99 18.97 -3.08 5.08
N MET A 100 19.54 -3.17 6.27
CA MET A 100 18.92 -2.65 7.49
C MET A 100 18.87 -1.12 7.51
N LEU A 101 19.89 -0.46 6.95
CA LEU A 101 19.90 0.99 6.76
C LEU A 101 18.81 1.40 5.77
N LEU A 102 18.71 0.71 4.63
CA LEU A 102 17.69 1.00 3.61
C LEU A 102 16.27 0.81 4.15
N ILE A 103 16.04 -0.24 4.94
CA ILE A 103 14.76 -0.48 5.63
C ILE A 103 14.45 0.69 6.59
N ALA A 104 15.41 1.07 7.45
CA ALA A 104 15.21 2.13 8.42
C ALA A 104 14.97 3.50 7.76
N CYS A 105 15.69 3.80 6.68
CA CYS A 105 15.47 5.01 5.87
C CYS A 105 14.13 4.98 5.13
N SER A 106 13.67 3.81 4.66
CA SER A 106 12.33 3.68 4.05
C SER A 106 11.21 3.95 5.06
N VAL A 107 11.38 3.49 6.31
CA VAL A 107 10.46 3.87 7.41
C VAL A 107 10.55 5.36 7.68
N GLN A 108 11.76 5.93 7.75
CA GLN A 108 11.95 7.37 7.96
C GLN A 108 11.21 8.20 6.92
N LEU A 109 11.34 7.85 5.63
CA LEU A 109 10.63 8.52 4.54
C LEU A 109 9.12 8.36 4.65
N ALA A 110 8.62 7.14 4.90
CA ALA A 110 7.19 6.90 5.06
C ALA A 110 6.59 7.77 6.18
N VAL A 111 7.27 7.85 7.32
CA VAL A 111 6.85 8.68 8.47
C VAL A 111 6.81 10.16 8.11
N LYS A 112 7.88 10.70 7.53
CA LYS A 112 7.98 12.12 7.18
C LYS A 112 6.91 12.57 6.19
N MET A 113 6.52 11.69 5.27
CA MET A 113 5.53 12.00 4.24
C MET A 113 4.09 11.87 4.73
N SER A 114 3.84 11.06 5.75
CA SER A 114 2.48 10.78 6.24
C SER A 114 2.06 11.65 7.43
N SER A 115 2.98 12.36 8.08
CA SER A 115 2.62 13.21 9.22
C SER A 115 3.62 14.36 9.40
N ALA A 116 3.11 15.59 9.28
CA ALA A 116 3.87 16.80 9.57
C ALA A 116 4.33 16.87 11.04
N GLU A 117 3.61 16.20 11.94
CA GLU A 117 3.89 16.16 13.38
C GLU A 117 4.89 15.05 13.75
N ALA A 118 5.12 14.07 12.88
CA ALA A 118 5.97 12.93 13.19
C ALA A 118 7.45 13.30 13.16
N ARG A 119 8.09 13.26 14.33
CA ARG A 119 9.49 13.66 14.54
C ARG A 119 10.44 12.47 14.46
N ILE A 120 10.56 11.87 13.28
CA ILE A 120 11.65 10.91 13.04
C ILE A 120 12.90 11.65 12.55
N THR A 121 14.03 11.43 13.21
CA THR A 121 15.30 12.07 12.85
C THR A 121 16.37 11.01 12.56
N PRO A 122 17.40 11.35 11.77
CA PRO A 122 18.54 10.44 11.55
C PRO A 122 19.22 9.96 12.84
N LYS A 123 19.15 10.74 13.93
CA LYS A 123 19.67 10.34 15.24
C LYS A 123 18.88 9.17 15.85
N VAL A 124 17.55 9.17 15.67
CA VAL A 124 16.67 8.07 16.11
C VAL A 124 16.95 6.81 15.29
N ILE A 125 17.12 6.94 13.97
CA ILE A 125 17.53 5.82 13.10
C ILE A 125 18.88 5.24 13.54
N ARG A 126 19.87 6.11 13.78
CA ARG A 126 21.18 5.70 14.27
C ARG A 126 21.07 4.89 15.56
N LEU A 127 20.28 5.37 16.53
CA LEU A 127 20.07 4.67 17.80
C LEU A 127 19.42 3.29 17.57
N ALA A 128 18.38 3.20 16.74
CA ALA A 128 17.71 1.94 16.44
C ALA A 128 18.64 0.91 15.75
N LEU A 129 19.51 1.37 14.84
CA LEU A 129 20.51 0.54 14.19
C LEU A 129 21.61 0.09 15.17
N LEU A 130 22.07 0.99 16.04
CA LEU A 130 23.05 0.67 17.09
C LEU A 130 22.53 -0.38 18.07
N CYS A 131 21.25 -0.32 18.46
CA CYS A 131 20.61 -1.36 19.28
C CYS A 131 20.59 -2.74 18.61
N LYS A 132 20.76 -2.81 17.28
CA LYS A 132 20.90 -4.06 16.51
C LYS A 132 22.36 -4.41 16.20
N GLY A 133 23.33 -3.70 16.79
CA GLY A 133 24.75 -3.90 16.56
C GLY A 133 25.26 -3.33 15.22
N ILE A 134 24.49 -2.44 14.58
CA ILE A 134 24.82 -1.89 13.26
C ILE A 134 25.23 -0.43 13.41
N THR A 135 26.44 -0.11 12.98
CA THR A 135 27.01 1.23 13.15
C THR A 135 26.95 2.01 11.85
N TYR A 136 26.24 3.14 11.88
CA TYR A 136 26.27 4.17 10.85
C TYR A 136 26.37 5.56 11.49
N THR A 137 26.98 6.48 10.76
CA THR A 137 26.98 7.91 11.07
C THR A 137 25.67 8.55 10.64
N VAL A 138 25.33 9.69 11.25
CA VAL A 138 24.16 10.49 10.85
C VAL A 138 24.27 10.92 9.38
N LYS A 139 25.48 11.23 8.90
CA LYS A 139 25.72 11.62 7.51
C LYS A 139 25.39 10.49 6.53
N GLU A 140 25.81 9.25 6.84
CA GLU A 140 25.47 8.08 6.01
C GLU A 140 23.97 7.80 5.98
N ILE A 141 23.27 8.01 7.09
CA ILE A 141 21.81 7.85 7.15
C ILE A 141 21.09 8.88 6.29
N ILE A 142 21.50 10.15 6.37
CA ILE A 142 20.96 11.21 5.50
C ILE A 142 21.24 10.91 4.03
N GLN A 143 22.45 10.46 3.71
CA GLN A 143 22.84 10.12 2.35
C GLN A 143 22.01 8.95 1.80
N ALA A 144 21.80 7.90 2.60
CA ALA A 144 20.99 6.75 2.20
C ALA A 144 19.51 7.10 2.03
N GLU A 145 18.97 7.97 2.89
CA GLU A 145 17.61 8.50 2.72
C GLU A 145 17.46 9.27 1.40
N ALA A 146 18.39 10.19 1.12
CA ALA A 146 18.38 10.99 -0.10
C ALA A 146 18.56 10.10 -1.36
N GLU A 147 19.42 9.08 -1.28
CA GLU A 147 19.60 8.08 -2.33
C GLU A 147 18.28 7.34 -2.63
N ILE A 148 17.60 6.83 -1.61
CA ILE A 148 16.30 6.16 -1.81
C ILE A 148 15.31 7.11 -2.47
N PHE A 149 15.18 8.33 -1.95
CA PHE A 149 14.21 9.31 -2.45
C PHE A 149 14.49 9.70 -3.90
N SER A 150 15.76 9.87 -4.27
CA SER A 150 16.18 10.14 -5.65
C SER A 150 15.95 8.94 -6.58
N VAL A 151 16.25 7.73 -6.13
CA VAL A 151 16.13 6.51 -6.96
C VAL A 151 14.67 6.21 -7.31
N ILE A 152 13.73 6.50 -6.42
CA ILE A 152 12.29 6.38 -6.69
C ILE A 152 11.71 7.61 -7.43
N GLY A 153 12.57 8.48 -7.95
CA GLY A 153 12.17 9.65 -8.74
C GLY A 153 11.43 10.71 -7.93
N TYR A 154 11.71 10.83 -6.64
CA TYR A 154 11.04 11.77 -5.72
C TYR A 154 9.53 11.56 -5.57
N ARG A 155 9.03 10.38 -5.99
CA ARG A 155 7.60 10.03 -5.92
C ARG A 155 7.33 9.21 -4.67
N VAL A 156 6.85 9.86 -3.60
CA VAL A 156 6.32 9.19 -2.41
C VAL A 156 4.85 9.56 -2.24
N PRO A 157 3.92 8.60 -2.10
CA PRO A 157 2.52 8.91 -1.85
C PRO A 157 2.37 9.80 -0.61
N LEU A 158 1.59 10.87 -0.74
CA LEU A 158 1.30 11.80 0.36
C LEU A 158 0.33 11.21 1.40
N ARG A 159 -0.47 10.22 0.98
CA ARG A 159 -1.40 9.52 1.85
C ARG A 159 -1.01 8.05 1.94
N THR A 160 -1.11 7.51 3.15
CA THR A 160 -0.97 6.08 3.41
C THR A 160 -2.19 5.33 2.88
N SER A 161 -2.06 4.03 2.63
CA SER A 161 -3.20 3.21 2.24
C SER A 161 -4.29 3.14 3.32
N VAL A 162 -3.92 3.27 4.60
CA VAL A 162 -4.88 3.38 5.70
C VAL A 162 -5.72 4.65 5.59
N GLU A 163 -5.10 5.81 5.42
CA GLU A 163 -5.83 7.08 5.29
C GLU A 163 -6.73 7.10 4.06
N VAL A 164 -6.28 6.50 2.95
CA VAL A 164 -7.10 6.35 1.74
C VAL A 164 -8.29 5.42 2.00
N ALA A 165 -8.09 4.29 2.68
CA ALA A 165 -9.18 3.36 3.00
C ALA A 165 -10.19 3.96 3.98
N GLU A 166 -9.73 4.70 5.01
CA GLU A 166 -10.59 5.43 5.94
C GLU A 166 -11.45 6.47 5.21
N GLN A 167 -10.84 7.24 4.30
CA GLN A 167 -11.57 8.23 3.50
C GLN A 167 -12.60 7.59 2.58
N LEU A 168 -12.24 6.48 1.91
CA LEU A 168 -13.19 5.71 1.08
C LEU A 168 -14.36 5.16 1.92
N ALA A 169 -14.08 4.65 3.13
CA ALA A 169 -15.10 4.14 4.03
C ALA A 169 -16.08 5.23 4.49
N ALA A 170 -15.56 6.42 4.82
CA ALA A 170 -16.40 7.56 5.17
C ALA A 170 -17.27 8.01 3.98
N GLU A 171 -16.70 8.06 2.77
CA GLU A 171 -17.42 8.47 1.55
C GLU A 171 -18.60 7.53 1.22
N VAL A 172 -18.47 6.23 1.48
CA VAL A 172 -19.55 5.25 1.26
C VAL A 172 -20.48 5.07 2.47
N GLY A 173 -20.43 5.99 3.43
CA GLY A 173 -21.37 6.05 4.55
C GLY A 173 -21.17 4.98 5.62
N MET A 174 -19.94 4.49 5.83
CA MET A 174 -19.63 3.63 6.98
C MET A 174 -19.64 4.43 8.29
N SER A 175 -20.07 3.78 9.37
CA SER A 175 -20.01 4.37 10.72
C SER A 175 -18.60 4.75 11.13
N GLU A 176 -18.46 5.76 11.99
CA GLU A 176 -17.15 6.19 12.51
C GLU A 176 -16.39 5.04 13.20
N GLY A 177 -17.13 4.17 13.89
CA GLY A 177 -16.58 2.95 14.50
C GLY A 177 -16.01 1.99 13.45
N MET A 178 -16.70 1.81 12.33
CA MET A 178 -16.22 0.96 11.23
C MET A 178 -15.04 1.60 10.50
N VAL A 179 -15.05 2.92 10.26
CA VAL A 179 -13.92 3.65 9.67
C VAL A 179 -12.64 3.40 10.49
N LYS A 180 -12.70 3.43 11.83
CA LYS A 180 -11.55 3.10 12.69
C LYS A 180 -11.13 1.62 12.61
N ALA A 181 -12.07 0.71 12.34
CA ALA A 181 -11.77 -0.70 12.14
C ALA A 181 -11.11 -0.96 10.77
N ILE A 182 -11.45 -0.18 9.74
CA ILE A 182 -10.83 -0.24 8.41
C ILE A 182 -9.32 -0.07 8.51
N SER A 183 -8.82 0.80 9.40
CA SER A 183 -7.38 0.98 9.60
C SER A 183 -6.66 -0.33 9.91
N ILE A 184 -7.26 -1.18 10.74
CA ILE A 184 -6.71 -2.49 11.13
C ILE A 184 -6.76 -3.45 9.95
N ILE A 185 -7.92 -3.54 9.27
CA ILE A 185 -8.12 -4.42 8.11
C ILE A 185 -7.11 -4.06 7.01
N MET A 186 -6.91 -2.77 6.76
CA MET A 186 -5.99 -2.27 5.74
C MET A 186 -4.53 -2.50 6.10
N ASP A 187 -4.12 -2.28 7.36
CA ASP A 187 -2.77 -2.62 7.83
C ASP A 187 -2.50 -4.13 7.68
N MET A 188 -3.48 -4.99 8.00
CA MET A 188 -3.37 -6.44 7.79
C MET A 188 -3.32 -6.82 6.31
N ALA A 189 -4.10 -6.16 5.46
CA ALA A 189 -4.09 -6.34 4.00
C ALA A 189 -2.75 -5.95 3.39
N GLU A 190 -2.14 -4.84 3.83
CA GLU A 190 -0.77 -4.49 3.46
C GLU A 190 0.24 -5.50 4.00
N TYR A 191 0.09 -5.95 5.25
CA TYR A 191 1.02 -6.93 5.81
C TYR A 191 1.02 -8.24 5.02
N LYS A 192 -0.15 -8.70 4.54
CA LYS A 192 -0.34 -9.92 3.72
C LYS A 192 -0.44 -9.63 2.21
N ARG A 193 0.03 -8.47 1.71
CA ARG A 193 -0.20 -8.03 0.32
C ARG A 193 0.31 -9.01 -0.75
N ASN A 194 1.44 -9.66 -0.48
CA ASN A 194 1.98 -10.74 -1.32
C ASN A 194 1.02 -11.92 -1.48
N ILE A 195 0.27 -12.28 -0.43
CA ILE A 195 -0.76 -13.34 -0.48
C ILE A 195 -1.95 -12.85 -1.30
N VAL A 196 -2.39 -11.61 -1.07
CA VAL A 196 -3.50 -11.00 -1.81
C VAL A 196 -3.21 -10.99 -3.31
N GLU A 197 -2.06 -10.45 -3.71
CA GLU A 197 -1.64 -10.40 -5.12
C GLU A 197 -1.46 -11.79 -5.73
N LYS A 198 -0.89 -12.73 -4.97
CA LYS A 198 -0.75 -14.11 -5.42
C LYS A 198 -2.13 -14.70 -5.71
N LYS A 199 -3.10 -14.60 -4.81
CA LYS A 199 -4.45 -15.18 -5.00
C LYS A 199 -5.24 -14.48 -6.11
N MET A 200 -5.15 -13.16 -6.20
CA MET A 200 -5.76 -12.38 -7.28
C MET A 200 -5.23 -12.77 -8.66
N ARG A 201 -3.94 -13.10 -8.78
CA ARG A 201 -3.35 -13.59 -10.03
C ARG A 201 -3.97 -14.91 -10.49
N TRP A 202 -4.23 -15.84 -9.58
CA TRP A 202 -4.81 -17.15 -9.92
C TRP A 202 -6.29 -17.03 -10.34
N ALA A 203 -7.01 -16.07 -9.76
CA ALA A 203 -8.39 -15.78 -10.17
C ALA A 203 -8.46 -15.18 -11.60
N ALA A 204 -7.42 -14.45 -12.04
CA ALA A 204 -7.37 -13.81 -13.36
C ALA A 204 -6.89 -14.74 -14.50
N THR A 205 -6.19 -15.84 -14.19
CA THR A 205 -5.52 -16.72 -15.18
C THR A 205 -6.44 -17.59 -16.06
N GLY A 206 -7.75 -17.33 -16.10
CA GLY A 206 -8.61 -17.81 -17.19
C GLY A 206 -8.35 -17.08 -18.53
N THR A 207 -7.63 -15.96 -18.51
CA THR A 207 -7.16 -15.24 -19.70
C THR A 207 -5.69 -14.85 -19.55
N THR A 208 -4.97 -14.91 -20.65
CA THR A 208 -3.51 -14.82 -20.73
C THR A 208 -3.00 -13.40 -20.44
N SER A 209 -1.78 -13.33 -19.90
CA SER A 209 -0.75 -12.31 -20.21
C SER A 209 -0.55 -11.03 -19.38
N THR A 210 -0.93 -10.94 -18.10
CA THR A 210 -0.30 -9.93 -17.22
C THR A 210 -0.16 -10.38 -15.76
N PRO A 211 1.01 -10.21 -15.12
CA PRO A 211 1.11 -10.34 -13.68
C PRO A 211 0.31 -9.19 -13.05
N GLY A 212 -0.95 -9.43 -12.74
CA GLY A 212 -1.83 -8.45 -12.10
C GLY A 212 -1.27 -8.07 -10.73
N PHE A 213 -0.61 -6.92 -10.67
CA PHE A 213 -0.29 -6.23 -9.42
C PHE A 213 -1.58 -5.58 -8.92
N VAL A 214 -1.92 -5.78 -7.65
CA VAL A 214 -3.08 -5.11 -7.06
C VAL A 214 -2.64 -3.70 -6.69
N ARG A 215 -3.18 -2.71 -7.39
CA ARG A 215 -2.88 -1.29 -7.11
C ARG A 215 -3.38 -0.91 -5.72
N THR A 216 -2.71 0.02 -5.08
CA THR A 216 -2.97 0.34 -3.68
C THR A 216 -4.36 0.93 -3.48
N LEU A 217 -4.81 1.82 -4.36
CA LEU A 217 -6.17 2.37 -4.31
C LEU A 217 -7.24 1.28 -4.37
N HIS A 218 -7.02 0.26 -5.21
CA HIS A 218 -7.95 -0.85 -5.38
C HIS A 218 -7.90 -1.83 -4.20
N LEU A 219 -6.72 -2.01 -3.59
CA LEU A 219 -6.58 -2.73 -2.33
C LEU A 219 -7.37 -2.03 -1.20
N CYS A 220 -7.33 -0.69 -1.14
CA CYS A 220 -8.10 0.10 -0.18
C CYS A 220 -9.60 -0.11 -0.40
N ALA A 221 -10.09 0.03 -1.64
CA ALA A 221 -11.49 -0.23 -1.97
C ALA A 221 -11.89 -1.68 -1.63
N GLY A 222 -11.03 -2.65 -1.91
CA GLY A 222 -11.26 -4.06 -1.55
C GLY A 222 -11.35 -4.27 -0.03
N ALA A 223 -10.55 -3.57 0.77
CA ALA A 223 -10.62 -3.63 2.23
C ALA A 223 -11.95 -3.05 2.76
N VAL A 224 -12.41 -1.93 2.20
CA VAL A 224 -13.71 -1.33 2.53
C VAL A 224 -14.87 -2.26 2.10
N ALA A 225 -14.83 -2.82 0.90
CA ALA A 225 -15.84 -3.77 0.45
C ALA A 225 -15.83 -5.06 1.30
N ALA A 226 -14.66 -5.56 1.72
CA ALA A 226 -14.54 -6.70 2.62
C ALA A 226 -15.21 -6.43 3.97
N ALA A 227 -14.97 -5.26 4.54
CA ALA A 227 -15.61 -4.80 5.76
C ALA A 227 -17.15 -4.72 5.63
N ALA A 228 -17.65 -4.10 4.57
CA ALA A 228 -19.10 -4.00 4.32
C ALA A 228 -19.76 -5.38 4.20
N THR A 229 -19.06 -6.33 3.58
CA THR A 229 -19.55 -7.70 3.35
C THR A 229 -19.49 -8.54 4.63
N PHE A 230 -18.41 -8.43 5.40
CA PHE A 230 -18.17 -9.26 6.60
C PHE A 230 -18.91 -8.72 7.83
N TYR A 231 -19.12 -7.41 7.92
CA TYR A 231 -19.82 -6.73 9.01
C TYR A 231 -21.03 -5.92 8.49
N PRO A 232 -22.05 -6.56 7.91
CA PRO A 232 -23.17 -5.85 7.28
C PRO A 232 -23.98 -4.98 8.25
N ARG A 233 -23.94 -5.29 9.56
CA ARG A 233 -24.60 -4.49 10.61
C ARG A 233 -23.86 -3.19 10.96
N ALA A 234 -22.64 -3.00 10.47
CA ALA A 234 -21.82 -1.82 10.75
C ALA A 234 -22.03 -0.68 9.71
N MET A 235 -22.82 -0.95 8.67
CA MET A 235 -23.27 0.03 7.69
C MET A 235 -24.47 0.80 8.26
N GLU A 236 -24.39 2.12 8.33
CA GLU A 236 -25.45 2.94 8.95
C GLU A 236 -26.68 3.10 8.05
N SER A 237 -26.51 3.06 6.73
CA SER A 237 -27.56 3.46 5.78
C SER A 237 -27.58 2.72 4.45
N LEU A 238 -26.56 1.90 4.13
CA LEU A 238 -26.37 1.32 2.79
C LEU A 238 -26.11 -0.19 2.86
N ASP A 239 -26.71 -0.95 1.94
CA ASP A 239 -26.39 -2.36 1.78
C ASP A 239 -25.00 -2.55 1.12
N ALA A 240 -24.42 -3.74 1.28
CA ALA A 240 -23.08 -4.05 0.79
C ALA A 240 -22.95 -3.96 -0.75
N GLY A 241 -24.03 -4.21 -1.50
CA GLY A 241 -24.06 -4.11 -2.95
C GLY A 241 -23.97 -2.65 -3.43
N THR A 242 -24.72 -1.76 -2.77
CA THR A 242 -24.66 -0.32 -3.06
C THR A 242 -23.29 0.27 -2.71
N CYS A 243 -22.71 -0.13 -1.57
CA CYS A 243 -21.34 0.23 -1.18
C CYS A 243 -20.32 -0.18 -2.26
N LEU A 244 -20.41 -1.42 -2.74
CA LEU A 244 -19.54 -1.93 -3.80
C LEU A 244 -19.67 -1.12 -5.10
N ALA A 245 -20.89 -0.76 -5.50
CA ALA A 245 -21.14 0.05 -6.69
C ALA A 245 -20.53 1.46 -6.57
N GLN A 246 -20.66 2.10 -5.41
CA GLN A 246 -20.05 3.41 -5.14
C GLN A 246 -18.53 3.33 -5.15
N LEU A 247 -17.92 2.33 -4.49
CA LEU A 247 -16.48 2.12 -4.51
C LEU A 247 -15.94 1.92 -5.92
N ALA A 248 -16.61 1.09 -6.73
CA ALA A 248 -16.26 0.85 -8.12
C ALA A 248 -16.28 2.13 -8.97
N ASN A 249 -17.28 2.98 -8.76
CA ASN A 249 -17.35 4.28 -9.40
C ASN A 249 -16.21 5.20 -8.94
N LEU A 250 -15.96 5.31 -7.63
CA LEU A 250 -14.92 6.18 -7.09
C LEU A 250 -13.53 5.84 -7.65
N VAL A 251 -13.15 4.56 -7.66
CA VAL A 251 -11.79 4.13 -8.00
C VAL A 251 -11.55 3.74 -9.46
N ASP A 252 -12.52 4.00 -10.35
CA ASP A 252 -12.46 3.62 -11.79
C ASP A 252 -12.14 2.14 -12.02
N SER A 253 -12.92 1.27 -11.38
CA SER A 253 -12.71 -0.16 -11.46
C SER A 253 -14.01 -0.94 -11.65
N PRO A 254 -13.99 -2.07 -12.39
CA PRO A 254 -15.10 -3.01 -12.37
C PRO A 254 -15.42 -3.49 -10.96
N GLN A 255 -16.70 -3.57 -10.60
CA GLN A 255 -17.16 -4.09 -9.31
C GLN A 255 -16.58 -5.49 -9.04
N ALA A 256 -16.60 -6.38 -10.03
CA ALA A 256 -16.08 -7.74 -9.92
C ALA A 256 -14.60 -7.80 -9.49
N TYR A 257 -13.79 -6.81 -9.88
CA TYR A 257 -12.39 -6.75 -9.48
C TYR A 257 -12.25 -6.41 -7.99
N ILE A 258 -13.02 -5.42 -7.51
CA ILE A 258 -13.07 -5.05 -6.09
C ILE A 258 -13.63 -6.20 -5.25
N THR A 259 -14.70 -6.85 -5.70
CA THR A 259 -15.28 -8.04 -5.05
C THR A 259 -14.24 -9.15 -4.92
N SER A 260 -13.44 -9.38 -5.96
CA SER A 260 -12.39 -10.40 -5.93
C SER A 260 -11.34 -10.10 -4.87
N ILE A 261 -10.90 -8.84 -4.77
CA ILE A 261 -9.96 -8.40 -3.72
C ILE A 261 -10.60 -8.59 -2.33
N ALA A 262 -11.85 -8.15 -2.18
CA ALA A 262 -12.60 -8.26 -0.92
C ALA A 262 -12.73 -9.71 -0.46
N HIS A 263 -13.08 -10.64 -1.35
CA HIS A 263 -13.16 -12.06 -1.04
C HIS A 263 -11.82 -12.63 -0.56
N VAL A 264 -10.71 -12.24 -1.21
CA VAL A 264 -9.38 -12.68 -0.77
C VAL A 264 -9.04 -12.12 0.61
N ILE A 265 -9.37 -10.85 0.89
CA ILE A 265 -9.18 -10.24 2.22
C ILE A 265 -10.01 -10.99 3.26
N ILE A 266 -11.30 -11.24 3.00
CA ILE A 266 -12.15 -12.00 3.92
C ILE A 266 -11.54 -13.37 4.20
N ALA A 267 -11.27 -14.15 3.15
CA ALA A 267 -10.83 -15.53 3.29
C ALA A 267 -9.43 -15.70 3.90
N GLN A 268 -8.54 -14.71 3.77
CA GLN A 268 -7.13 -14.83 4.19
C GLN A 268 -6.78 -13.93 5.37
N ILE A 269 -7.64 -13.01 5.74
CA ILE A 269 -7.35 -12.00 6.76
C ILE A 269 -8.42 -12.00 7.84
N LEU A 270 -9.69 -11.97 7.47
CA LEU A 270 -10.79 -11.86 8.43
C LEU A 270 -11.30 -13.21 8.93
N SER A 271 -11.18 -14.28 8.14
CA SER A 271 -11.61 -15.64 8.52
C SER A 271 -10.51 -16.51 9.12
N GLU A 272 -9.24 -16.09 9.03
CA GLU A 272 -8.08 -16.77 9.63
C GLU A 272 -7.61 -16.10 10.94
N ALA A 273 -8.24 -14.99 11.35
CA ALA A 273 -7.93 -14.21 12.55
C ALA A 273 -8.89 -14.55 13.69
#